data_AF-A0A537RG73-F1
#
_entry.id   AF-A0A537RG73-F1
#
_cell.length_a   1.000
_cell.length_b   1.000
_cell.length_c   1.000
_cell.angle_alpha   90.00
_cell.angle_beta   90.00
_cell.angle_gamma   90.00
#
_symmetry.space_group_name_H-M   'P 1'
#
loop_
_entity.id
_entity.type
_entity.pdbx_description
1 polymer ?
#
loop_
_entity_poly.entity_id
_entity_poly.type
_entity_poly.pdbx_seq_one_letter_code
_entity_poly.pdbx_strand_id
1 'polypeptide(L)'
;MITRRSLLPILVTFLADLPRLSIGAVFRTSLAPDAGMLFEYQQPTAATMWMRNTLIPLDMLFVDAQGRIVNIHERAVPQSLELIAAAEPVRAVIELNGGTAARLGIEPGDRVVHPIFGNAS
;
A
#
# COMPACT_ATOMS: atom_id res chain seq x y z
N MET A 1 1.07 7.83 -8.15
CA MET A 1 0.88 9.16 -7.51
C MET A 1 -0.33 9.08 -6.59
N ILE A 2 -0.38 9.83 -5.49
CA ILE A 2 -1.56 9.91 -4.61
C ILE A 2 -2.08 11.34 -4.66
N THR A 3 -3.38 11.52 -4.93
CA THR A 3 -4.03 12.81 -5.05
C THR A 3 -5.01 13.04 -3.92
N ARG A 4 -5.04 14.30 -3.49
CA ARG A 4 -6.01 14.87 -2.57
C ARG A 4 -6.86 15.88 -3.31
N ARG A 5 -8.14 15.97 -2.93
CA ARG A 5 -9.11 16.88 -3.57
C ARG A 5 -8.69 18.36 -3.55
N SER A 6 -7.69 18.74 -2.74
CA SER A 6 -7.30 20.14 -2.51
C SER A 6 -5.82 20.34 -2.11
N LEU A 7 -4.94 19.36 -2.36
CA LEU A 7 -3.49 19.49 -2.11
C LEU A 7 -2.66 19.05 -3.32
N LEU A 8 -1.38 19.41 -3.32
CA LEU A 8 -0.41 18.95 -4.31
C LEU A 8 -0.34 17.42 -4.33
N PRO A 9 -0.16 16.81 -5.51
CA PRO A 9 -0.03 15.37 -5.62
C PRO A 9 1.23 14.85 -4.92
N ILE A 10 1.10 13.70 -4.26
CA ILE A 10 2.20 12.99 -3.63
C ILE A 10 2.79 12.01 -4.64
N LEU A 11 4.07 12.18 -4.96
CA LEU A 11 4.80 11.24 -5.80
C LEU A 11 5.34 10.10 -4.93
N VAL A 12 4.98 8.87 -5.29
CA VAL A 12 5.56 7.65 -4.74
C VAL A 12 6.07 6.85 -5.92
N THR A 13 7.33 6.46 -5.86
CA THR A 13 7.95 5.61 -6.89
C THR A 13 7.67 4.15 -6.55
N PHE A 14 6.90 3.46 -7.40
CA PHE A 14 6.63 2.03 -7.23
C PHE A 14 7.80 1.22 -7.77
N LEU A 15 8.46 0.43 -6.91
CA LEU A 15 9.65 -0.34 -7.28
C LEU A 15 9.35 -1.68 -7.96
N ALA A 16 8.12 -2.18 -7.84
CA ALA A 16 7.68 -3.40 -8.54
C ALA A 16 6.15 -3.51 -8.55
N ASP A 17 5.61 -4.03 -9.66
CA ASP A 17 4.27 -4.61 -9.77
C ASP A 17 4.42 -6.13 -9.70
N LEU A 18 4.27 -6.71 -8.51
CA LEU A 18 4.43 -8.15 -8.32
C LEU A 18 3.05 -8.82 -8.22
N PRO A 19 2.74 -9.84 -9.06
CA PRO A 19 1.57 -10.66 -8.82
C PRO A 19 1.70 -11.32 -7.45
N ARG A 20 0.64 -11.22 -6.63
CA ARG A 20 0.61 -11.79 -5.27
C ARG A 20 0.47 -13.31 -5.29
N LEU A 21 1.39 -14.00 -5.97
CA LEU A 21 1.58 -15.45 -5.88
C LEU A 21 2.36 -15.74 -4.61
N SER A 22 1.68 -15.94 -3.48
CA SER A 22 2.17 -16.70 -2.31
C SER A 22 3.52 -16.32 -1.67
N ILE A 23 4.15 -15.19 -2.00
CA ILE A 23 5.46 -14.83 -1.42
C ILE A 23 5.23 -14.08 -0.12
N GLY A 24 5.05 -14.85 0.96
CA GLY A 24 5.25 -14.42 2.34
C GLY A 24 6.75 -14.35 2.72
N ALA A 25 7.63 -14.00 1.78
CA ALA A 25 9.07 -14.10 2.00
C ALA A 25 9.84 -13.06 1.18
N VAL A 26 9.70 -11.78 1.52
CA VAL A 26 10.74 -10.82 1.16
C VAL A 26 11.42 -10.37 2.44
N PHE A 27 12.66 -10.84 2.66
CA PHE A 27 13.59 -10.29 3.64
C PHE A 27 13.90 -8.85 3.24
N ARG A 28 13.09 -7.89 3.70
CA ARG A 28 13.30 -6.47 3.40
C ARG A 28 14.02 -5.80 4.56
N THR A 29 15.27 -5.40 4.30
CA THR A 29 16.10 -4.64 5.23
C THR A 29 15.99 -3.13 5.04
N SER A 30 15.51 -2.66 3.88
CA SER A 30 15.31 -1.23 3.60
C SER A 30 14.34 -0.98 2.45
N LEU A 31 13.75 0.22 2.42
CA LEU A 31 12.97 0.81 1.33
C LEU A 31 13.38 2.29 1.25
N ALA A 32 13.61 2.83 0.04
CA ALA A 32 13.97 4.24 -0.10
C ALA A 32 12.85 5.17 0.44
N PRO A 33 13.16 6.37 0.99
CA PRO A 33 12.18 7.20 1.69
C PRO A 33 10.89 7.51 0.92
N ASP A 34 11.00 7.66 -0.41
CA ASP A 34 9.88 7.98 -1.30
C ASP A 34 9.52 6.81 -2.25
N ALA A 35 9.99 5.61 -1.92
CA ALA A 35 9.61 4.39 -2.60
C ALA A 35 8.40 3.74 -1.92
N GLY A 36 7.58 3.11 -2.75
CA GLY A 36 6.49 2.24 -2.33
C GLY A 36 6.48 0.97 -3.16
N MET A 37 5.67 0.02 -2.74
CA MET A 37 5.45 -1.22 -3.48
C MET A 37 3.98 -1.44 -3.65
N LEU A 38 3.58 -1.86 -4.84
CA LEU A 38 2.20 -2.09 -5.19
C LEU A 38 1.99 -3.59 -5.36
N PHE A 39 1.05 -4.14 -4.59
CA PHE A 39 0.61 -5.52 -4.67
C PHE A 39 -0.78 -5.54 -5.28
N GLU A 40 -0.88 -5.87 -6.56
CA GLU A 40 -2.14 -5.97 -7.28
C GLU A 40 -2.83 -7.33 -7.08
N TYR A 41 -4.15 -7.31 -6.96
CA TYR A 41 -5.01 -8.48 -7.13
C TYR A 41 -5.72 -8.42 -8.48
N GLN A 42 -5.85 -9.56 -9.17
CA GLN A 42 -6.54 -9.61 -10.47
C GLN A 42 -8.03 -9.28 -10.39
N GLN A 43 -8.63 -9.40 -9.20
CA GLN A 43 -10.03 -9.08 -8.90
C GLN A 43 -10.14 -8.46 -7.50
N PRO A 44 -11.17 -7.64 -7.22
CA PRO A 44 -11.43 -7.13 -5.89
C PRO A 44 -11.45 -8.27 -4.86
N THR A 45 -10.61 -8.13 -3.83
CA THR A 45 -10.31 -9.21 -2.88
C THR A 45 -10.42 -8.70 -1.45
N ALA A 46 -11.00 -9.50 -0.55
CA ALA A 46 -10.90 -9.28 0.90
C ALA A 46 -9.45 -9.57 1.34
N ALA A 47 -8.59 -8.58 1.19
CA ALA A 47 -7.15 -8.74 1.35
C ALA A 47 -6.73 -8.77 2.82
N THR A 48 -5.80 -9.68 3.13
CA THR A 48 -5.10 -9.72 4.41
C THR A 48 -3.61 -9.75 4.19
N MET A 49 -2.89 -9.00 5.02
CA MET A 49 -1.43 -8.88 5.04
C MET A 49 -0.88 -9.30 6.42
N TRP A 50 0.42 -9.53 6.48
CA TRP A 50 1.18 -9.74 7.72
C TRP A 50 2.61 -9.21 7.51
N MET A 51 3.43 -9.20 8.56
CA MET A 51 4.81 -8.70 8.53
C MET A 51 5.85 -9.83 8.61
N ARG A 52 5.46 -11.08 8.31
CA ARG A 52 6.38 -12.23 8.31
C ARG A 52 7.63 -11.90 7.46
N ASN A 53 8.81 -12.09 8.04
CA ASN A 53 10.13 -11.85 7.42
C ASN A 53 10.40 -10.38 7.01
N THR A 54 9.61 -9.41 7.47
CA THR A 54 9.85 -7.99 7.21
C THR A 54 10.56 -7.35 8.41
N LEU A 55 11.71 -6.70 8.17
CA LEU A 55 12.58 -6.17 9.24
C LEU A 55 12.43 -4.67 9.49
N ILE A 56 11.67 -3.97 8.66
CA ILE A 56 11.40 -2.54 8.79
C ILE A 56 9.90 -2.31 9.04
N PRO A 57 9.52 -1.27 9.79
CA PRO A 57 8.11 -0.91 9.93
C PRO A 57 7.58 -0.41 8.59
N LEU A 58 6.32 -0.75 8.27
CA LEU A 58 5.67 -0.36 7.03
C LEU A 58 4.30 0.26 7.30
N ASP A 59 3.89 1.21 6.47
CA ASP A 59 2.49 1.60 6.35
C ASP A 59 1.84 0.79 5.23
N MET A 60 0.64 0.26 5.48
CA MET A 60 -0.14 -0.49 4.50
C MET A 60 -1.39 0.28 4.12
N LEU A 61 -1.48 0.67 2.84
CA LEU A 61 -2.62 1.38 2.27
C LEU A 61 -3.43 0.38 1.46
N PHE A 62 -4.67 0.14 1.87
CA PHE A 62 -5.61 -0.74 1.16
C PHE A 62 -6.38 0.10 0.14
N VAL A 63 -6.42 -0.31 -1.14
CA VAL A 63 -6.91 0.53 -2.24
C VAL A 63 -7.96 -0.19 -3.08
N ASP A 64 -9.15 0.40 -3.21
CA ASP A 64 -10.25 -0.17 -4.00
C ASP A 64 -9.98 -0.14 -5.52
N ALA A 65 -10.90 -0.73 -6.29
CA ALA A 65 -10.78 -0.82 -7.75
C ALA A 65 -10.83 0.53 -8.47
N GLN A 66 -11.28 1.60 -7.80
CA GLN A 66 -11.33 2.95 -8.34
C GLN A 66 -10.11 3.79 -7.90
N GLY A 67 -9.16 3.16 -7.20
CA GLY A 67 -7.95 3.80 -6.69
C GLY A 67 -8.16 4.55 -5.38
N ARG A 68 -9.31 4.45 -4.70
CA ARG A 68 -9.52 5.12 -3.41
C ARG A 68 -8.93 4.29 -2.28
N ILE A 69 -8.21 4.96 -1.37
CA ILE A 69 -7.68 4.35 -0.16
C ILE A 69 -8.84 4.09 0.81
N VAL A 70 -9.06 2.83 1.17
CA VAL A 70 -10.20 2.41 1.99
C VAL A 70 -9.84 2.42 3.49
N ASN A 71 -8.65 1.94 3.83
CA ASN A 71 -8.08 2.06 5.17
C ASN A 71 -6.55 2.04 5.09
N ILE A 72 -5.93 2.54 6.16
CA ILE A 72 -4.48 2.59 6.33
C ILE A 72 -4.14 1.90 7.65
N HIS A 73 -3.15 1.01 7.65
CA HIS A 73 -2.52 0.53 8.85
C HIS A 73 -1.11 1.11 8.92
N GLU A 74 -0.90 2.06 9.82
CA GLU A 74 0.39 2.72 9.99
C GLU A 74 1.34 1.91 10.87
N ARG A 75 2.63 1.97 10.55
CA ARG A 75 3.74 1.43 11.37
C ARG A 75 3.51 -0.01 11.81
N ALA A 76 3.11 -0.86 10.87
CA ALA A 76 3.00 -2.30 11.06
C ALA A 76 4.28 -2.85 11.71
N VAL A 77 4.10 -3.73 12.70
CA VAL A 77 5.21 -4.21 13.53
C VAL A 77 6.06 -5.23 12.76
N PRO A 78 7.38 -5.02 12.61
CA PRO A 78 8.28 -5.98 11.97
C PRO A 78 8.12 -7.40 12.53
N GLN A 79 8.21 -8.40 11.64
CA GLN A 79 8.09 -9.83 11.96
C GLN A 79 6.75 -10.30 12.57
N SER A 80 5.78 -9.41 12.78
CA SER A 80 4.47 -9.79 13.31
C SER A 80 3.71 -10.72 12.37
N LEU A 81 3.03 -11.71 12.95
CA LEU A 81 2.10 -12.60 12.26
C LEU A 81 0.64 -12.18 12.44
N GLU A 82 0.40 -11.05 13.13
CA GLU A 82 -0.92 -10.47 13.23
C GLU A 82 -1.46 -10.14 11.84
N LEU A 83 -2.72 -10.48 11.62
CA LEU A 83 -3.39 -10.29 10.35
C LEU A 83 -3.89 -8.85 10.25
N ILE A 84 -3.41 -8.13 9.24
CA ILE A 84 -3.84 -6.77 8.91
C ILE A 84 -4.80 -6.88 7.73
N ALA A 85 -6.08 -6.56 7.94
CA ALA A 85 -7.13 -6.74 6.94
C ALA A 85 -7.56 -5.43 6.27
N ALA A 86 -7.98 -5.54 5.02
CA ALA A 86 -8.74 -4.50 4.34
C ALA A 86 -10.13 -4.38 4.97
N ALA A 87 -10.65 -3.15 5.09
CA ALA A 87 -12.00 -2.90 5.58
C ALA A 87 -13.10 -3.31 4.58
N GLU A 88 -12.77 -3.35 3.29
CA GLU A 88 -13.64 -3.71 2.17
C GLU A 88 -12.83 -4.38 1.04
N PRO A 89 -13.46 -4.98 0.02
CA PRO A 89 -12.73 -5.58 -1.10
C PRO A 89 -11.85 -4.58 -1.84
N VAL A 90 -10.57 -4.92 -2.02
CA VAL A 90 -9.56 -4.05 -2.63
C VAL A 90 -8.94 -4.63 -3.88
N ARG A 91 -8.46 -3.75 -4.77
CA ARG A 91 -7.72 -4.11 -5.98
C ARG A 91 -6.21 -4.14 -5.74
N ALA A 92 -5.72 -3.41 -4.75
CA ALA A 92 -4.31 -3.40 -4.40
C ALA A 92 -4.04 -3.13 -2.91
N VAL A 93 -2.84 -3.49 -2.47
CA VAL A 93 -2.23 -2.96 -1.23
C VAL A 93 -0.95 -2.25 -1.61
N ILE A 94 -0.72 -1.07 -1.04
CA ILE A 94 0.53 -0.33 -1.18
C ILE A 94 1.28 -0.37 0.14
N GLU A 95 2.54 -0.79 0.10
CA GLU A 95 3.46 -0.73 1.25
C GLU A 95 4.40 0.46 1.10
N LEU A 96 4.49 1.28 2.15
CA LEU A 96 5.40 2.42 2.28
C LEU A 96 6.27 2.25 3.53
N ASN A 97 7.35 3.03 3.65
CA ASN A 97 8.10 3.10 4.91
C ASN A 97 7.17 3.52 6.06
N GLY A 98 7.33 2.90 7.23
CA GLY A 98 6.51 3.20 8.40
C GLY A 98 6.51 4.69 8.77
N GLY A 99 5.32 5.27 8.93
CA GLY A 99 5.10 6.69 9.22
C GLY A 99 5.11 7.62 8.01
N THR A 100 5.25 7.08 6.79
CA THR A 100 5.15 7.87 5.55
C THR A 100 3.74 8.42 5.34
N ALA A 101 2.70 7.65 5.65
CA ALA A 101 1.32 8.11 5.55
C ALA A 101 1.08 9.34 6.42
N ALA A 102 1.43 9.30 7.71
CA ALA A 102 1.36 10.47 8.58
C ALA A 102 2.24 11.63 8.10
N ARG A 103 3.50 11.36 7.70
CA ARG A 103 4.44 12.39 7.22
C ARG A 103 3.92 13.16 6.02
N LEU A 104 3.28 12.46 5.08
CA LEU A 104 2.75 13.03 3.85
C LEU A 104 1.27 13.44 3.98
N GLY A 105 0.66 13.20 5.14
CA GLY A 105 -0.75 13.40 5.38
C GLY A 105 -1.61 12.61 4.39
N ILE A 106 -1.35 11.32 4.23
CA ILE A 106 -2.21 10.42 3.43
C ILE A 106 -3.30 9.87 4.34
N GLU A 107 -4.55 9.97 3.91
CA GLU A 107 -5.71 9.52 4.68
C GLU A 107 -6.64 8.61 3.86
N PRO A 108 -7.47 7.77 4.52
CA PRO A 108 -8.58 7.11 3.86
C PRO A 108 -9.45 8.10 3.09
N GLY A 109 -9.84 7.75 1.87
CA GLY A 109 -10.56 8.61 0.93
C GLY A 109 -9.69 9.27 -0.13
N ASP A 110 -8.37 9.39 0.10
CA ASP A 110 -7.42 9.85 -0.91
C ASP A 110 -7.35 8.87 -2.10
N ARG A 111 -6.88 9.34 -3.25
CA ARG A 111 -6.87 8.56 -4.50
C ARG A 111 -5.47 8.26 -4.99
N VAL A 112 -5.18 6.98 -5.18
CA VAL A 112 -4.01 6.51 -5.92
C VAL A 112 -4.30 6.59 -7.41
N VAL A 113 -3.45 7.33 -8.11
CA VAL A 113 -3.38 7.41 -9.58
C VAL A 113 -2.32 6.43 -10.07
N HIS A 114 -2.78 5.37 -10.74
CA HIS A 114 -1.95 4.31 -11.34
C HIS A 114 -2.73 3.60 -12.47
N PRO A 115 -2.09 3.14 -13.55
CA PRO A 115 -2.77 2.47 -14.67
C PRO A 115 -3.65 1.27 -14.25
N ILE A 116 -3.31 0.54 -13.18
CA ILE A 116 -4.09 -0.61 -12.71
C ILE A 116 -5.51 -0.24 -12.26
N PHE A 117 -5.74 1.03 -11.92
CA PHE A 117 -7.06 1.53 -11.51
C PHE A 117 -7.80 2.20 -12.67
N GLY A 118 -7.25 2.18 -13.89
CA GLY A 118 -7.84 2.83 -15.06
C GLY A 118 -7.95 4.35 -14.95
N ASN A 119 -7.18 4.98 -14.05
CA ASN A 119 -7.29 6.39 -13.70
C ASN A 119 -6.01 7.20 -13.99
N ALA A 120 -5.04 6.59 -14.67
CA ALA A 120 -3.85 7.24 -15.19
C ALA A 120 -3.90 7.22 -16.73
N SER A 121 -3.59 8.37 -17.35
CA SER A 121 -3.51 8.54 -18.81
C SER A 121 -2.14 8.15 -19.36
#